data_AF-A0A1M2W3Q5-F1
#
_entry.id   AF-A0A1M2W3Q5-F1
#
_cell.length_a   1.000
_cell.length_b   1.000
_cell.length_c   1.000
_cell.angle_alpha   90.00
_cell.angle_beta   90.00
_cell.angle_gamma   90.00
#
_symmetry.space_group_name_H-M   'P 1'
#
loop_
_entity.id
_entity.type
_entity.pdbx_description
1 polymer ?
#
loop_
_entity_poly.entity_id
_entity_poly.type
_entity_poly.pdbx_seq_one_letter_code
_entity_poly.pdbx_strand_id
1 'polypeptide(L)'
;MPPGDPQVVPRGGRFIGSSAGAFLDQLAADIYLQNIWTTQGRVRRVGVACVSWGLSLAMIQQAVAPQPGRPGNWSTSVTLRHLLRVDDPGPQEMGVQPVLLPNNTPPGEDIFVINGRGVRGPKLPWHHRVTLRVRAPGRRGEDVQLHYHKHAPRKGHGPEPPKILPKVKGRHYIFDEVIYSTQIQNCRRAKPDDPQQQN
;
A
#
# COMPACT_ATOMS: atom_id res chain seq x y z
N MET A 1 0.37 27.30 -1.52
CA MET A 1 -0.81 26.53 -1.96
C MET A 1 -1.63 26.14 -0.74
N PRO A 2 -2.97 26.24 -0.80
CA PRO A 2 -3.84 25.82 0.30
C PRO A 2 -3.66 24.33 0.63
N PRO A 3 -3.83 23.93 1.90
CA PRO A 3 -3.93 22.52 2.26
C PRO A 3 -5.03 21.81 1.47
N GLY A 4 -4.68 20.63 0.95
CA GLY A 4 -5.64 19.73 0.31
C GLY A 4 -5.95 19.99 -1.16
N ASP A 5 -5.29 20.93 -1.82
CA ASP A 5 -5.35 21.02 -3.30
C ASP A 5 -4.39 20.02 -3.95
N PRO A 6 -4.74 19.48 -5.14
CA PRO A 6 -3.93 18.46 -5.82
C PRO A 6 -2.57 19.02 -6.22
N GLN A 7 -1.53 18.27 -5.90
CA GLN A 7 -0.17 18.54 -6.35
C GLN A 7 0.29 17.40 -7.27
N VAL A 8 0.64 17.74 -8.51
CA VAL A 8 1.26 16.77 -9.43
C VAL A 8 2.64 16.40 -8.88
N VAL A 9 2.90 15.09 -8.77
CA VAL A 9 4.23 14.60 -8.39
C VAL A 9 5.22 14.92 -9.52
N PRO A 10 6.39 15.53 -9.24
CA PRO A 10 7.38 15.82 -10.27
C PRO A 10 7.93 14.53 -10.91
N ARG A 11 8.50 14.62 -12.12
CA ARG A 11 9.06 13.46 -12.85
C ARG A 11 10.09 12.65 -12.06
N GLY A 12 10.84 13.29 -11.16
CA GLY A 12 11.81 12.62 -10.27
C GLY A 12 11.17 11.81 -9.13
N GLY A 13 9.85 11.79 -9.03
CA GLY A 13 9.11 11.18 -7.94
C GLY A 13 9.04 12.05 -6.69
N ARG A 14 8.24 11.60 -5.72
CA ARG A 14 8.15 12.21 -4.39
C ARG A 14 7.85 11.14 -3.37
N PHE A 15 8.56 11.17 -2.25
CA PHE A 15 8.21 10.33 -1.10
C PHE A 15 6.89 10.82 -0.49
N ILE A 16 5.88 9.95 -0.51
CA ILE A 16 4.52 10.24 -0.02
C ILE A 16 4.25 9.65 1.37
N GLY A 17 5.11 8.76 1.85
CA GLY A 17 5.04 8.16 3.19
C GLY A 17 5.48 6.70 3.21
N SER A 18 5.37 6.08 4.38
CA SER A 18 5.61 4.65 4.59
C SER A 18 4.32 3.98 5.05
N SER A 19 4.00 2.84 4.45
CA SER A 19 2.93 1.98 4.91
C SER A 19 3.41 1.17 6.13
N ALA A 20 2.82 1.40 7.29
CA ALA A 20 3.05 0.57 8.48
C ALA A 20 2.18 -0.70 8.38
N GLY A 21 2.64 -1.68 7.61
CA GLY A 21 2.05 -3.02 7.51
C GLY A 21 3.02 -4.04 8.12
N ALA A 22 3.05 -4.13 9.44
CA ALA A 22 3.95 -5.05 10.16
C ALA A 22 3.20 -6.26 10.75
N PHE A 23 1.87 -6.19 10.83
CA PHE A 23 1.01 -7.21 11.44
C PHE A 23 0.13 -7.86 10.37
N LEU A 24 -0.20 -9.13 10.57
CA LEU A 24 -1.08 -9.88 9.68
C LEU A 24 -2.43 -9.15 9.52
N ASP A 25 -2.94 -9.10 8.30
CA ASP A 25 -4.20 -8.44 7.90
C ASP A 25 -4.24 -6.92 8.12
N GLN A 26 -3.12 -6.31 8.52
CA GLN A 26 -3.04 -4.87 8.66
C GLN A 26 -3.07 -4.20 7.29
N LEU A 27 -4.16 -3.45 7.01
CA LEU A 27 -4.36 -2.77 5.75
C LEU A 27 -3.73 -1.38 5.73
N ALA A 28 -3.06 -1.05 4.65
CA ALA A 28 -2.73 0.30 4.26
C ALA A 28 -3.49 0.68 2.99
N ALA A 29 -4.07 1.88 2.96
CA ALA A 29 -4.93 2.27 1.85
C ALA A 29 -5.03 3.80 1.70
N ASP A 30 -3.92 4.42 1.33
CA ASP A 30 -3.78 5.87 1.12
C ASP A 30 -3.76 6.28 -0.37
N ILE A 31 -3.87 5.32 -1.29
CA ILE A 31 -3.89 5.51 -2.74
C ILE A 31 -5.29 5.25 -3.28
N TYR A 32 -5.87 6.26 -3.94
CA TYR A 32 -7.23 6.25 -4.46
C TYR A 32 -7.24 6.35 -5.99
N LEU A 33 -8.30 5.82 -6.60
CA LEU A 33 -8.52 5.90 -8.05
C LEU A 33 -9.33 7.15 -8.44
N GLN A 34 -9.77 7.92 -7.46
CA GLN A 34 -10.48 9.19 -7.62
C GLN A 34 -10.06 10.17 -6.53
N ASN A 35 -10.28 11.47 -6.74
CA ASN A 35 -10.15 12.47 -5.69
C ASN A 35 -11.26 12.29 -4.64
N ILE A 36 -10.91 11.63 -3.54
CA ILE A 36 -11.88 11.25 -2.51
C ILE A 36 -12.52 12.45 -1.80
N TRP A 37 -11.87 13.62 -1.78
CA TRP A 37 -12.41 14.83 -1.14
C TRP A 37 -13.45 15.57 -1.99
N THR A 38 -13.59 15.22 -3.27
CA THR A 38 -14.56 15.85 -4.17
C THR A 38 -15.55 14.85 -4.75
N THR A 39 -15.18 13.57 -4.86
CA THR A 39 -16.04 12.54 -5.46
C THR A 39 -17.14 12.07 -4.49
N GLN A 40 -18.36 11.93 -5.02
CA GLN A 40 -19.50 11.24 -4.39
C GLN A 40 -19.81 9.93 -5.13
N GLY A 41 -20.61 9.06 -4.51
CA GLY A 41 -21.05 7.81 -5.13
C GLY A 41 -20.04 6.69 -4.94
N ARG A 42 -19.72 5.94 -6.00
CA ARG A 42 -18.80 4.80 -5.89
C ARG A 42 -17.34 5.26 -5.95
N VAL A 43 -16.61 5.01 -4.87
CA VAL A 43 -15.19 5.36 -4.75
C VAL A 43 -14.34 4.10 -4.61
N ARG A 44 -13.11 4.15 -5.08
CA ARG A 44 -12.18 3.01 -5.10
C ARG A 44 -10.82 3.43 -4.58
N ARG A 45 -10.13 2.48 -3.94
CA ARG A 45 -8.76 2.64 -3.46
C ARG A 45 -7.96 1.36 -3.65
N VAL A 46 -6.64 1.51 -3.68
CA VAL A 46 -5.71 0.39 -3.54
C VAL A 46 -5.54 0.12 -2.05
N GLY A 47 -5.87 -1.08 -1.62
CA GLY A 47 -5.51 -1.62 -0.30
C GLY A 47 -4.28 -2.50 -0.42
N VAL A 48 -3.38 -2.43 0.54
CA VAL A 48 -2.22 -3.31 0.69
C VAL A 48 -2.32 -3.97 2.06
N ALA A 49 -2.40 -5.29 2.12
CA ALA A 49 -2.38 -6.05 3.36
C ALA A 49 -1.03 -6.74 3.55
N CYS A 50 -0.51 -6.76 4.77
CA CYS A 50 0.52 -7.71 5.16
C CYS A 50 -0.13 -9.10 5.34
N VAL A 51 0.27 -10.07 4.53
CA VAL A 51 -0.28 -11.44 4.55
C VAL A 51 0.65 -12.44 5.22
N SER A 52 1.93 -12.11 5.28
CA SER A 52 2.92 -12.82 6.07
C SER A 52 4.15 -11.93 6.22
N TRP A 53 5.05 -12.29 7.14
CA TRP A 53 6.31 -11.55 7.26
C TRP A 53 7.12 -11.67 5.96
N GLY A 54 7.41 -10.53 5.34
CA GLY A 54 8.09 -10.49 4.04
C GLY A 54 7.20 -10.38 2.82
N LEU A 55 5.88 -10.40 2.99
CA LEU A 55 4.96 -10.37 1.87
C LEU A 55 3.74 -9.51 2.13
N SER A 56 3.44 -8.64 1.19
CA SER A 56 2.18 -7.93 1.15
C SER A 56 1.40 -8.25 -0.12
N LEU A 57 0.09 -8.03 -0.09
CA LEU A 57 -0.81 -8.25 -1.21
C LEU A 57 -1.55 -6.96 -1.54
N ALA A 58 -1.52 -6.53 -2.80
CA ALA A 58 -2.35 -5.41 -3.26
C ALA A 58 -3.76 -5.90 -3.67
N MET A 59 -4.77 -5.07 -3.42
CA MET A 59 -6.15 -5.34 -3.78
C MET A 59 -6.90 -4.03 -4.09
N ILE A 60 -7.96 -4.12 -4.88
CA ILE A 60 -8.88 -2.99 -5.05
C ILE A 60 -9.97 -3.09 -3.99
N GLN A 61 -10.17 -2.01 -3.24
CA GLN A 61 -11.31 -1.85 -2.35
C GLN A 61 -12.27 -0.82 -2.91
N GLN A 62 -13.56 -1.02 -2.68
CA GLN A 62 -14.62 -0.08 -3.06
C GLN A 62 -15.53 0.23 -1.88
N ALA A 63 -16.06 1.44 -1.86
CA ALA A 63 -17.06 1.90 -0.91
C ALA A 63 -18.08 2.80 -1.62
N VAL A 64 -19.22 3.01 -0.96
CA VAL A 64 -20.15 4.08 -1.32
C VAL A 64 -19.82 5.29 -0.46
N ALA A 65 -19.57 6.43 -1.09
CA ALA A 65 -19.33 7.72 -0.47
C ALA A 65 -20.61 8.58 -0.61
N PRO A 66 -21.48 8.64 0.41
CA PRO A 66 -22.66 9.50 0.39
C PRO A 66 -22.29 11.00 0.36
N GLN A 67 -21.10 11.34 0.87
CA GLN A 67 -20.57 12.71 0.88
C GLN A 67 -19.08 12.69 0.53
N PRO A 68 -18.53 13.77 -0.07
CA PRO A 68 -17.11 13.86 -0.36
C PRO A 68 -16.27 13.74 0.92
N GLY A 69 -15.18 12.98 0.84
CA GLY A 69 -14.27 12.71 1.95
C GLY A 69 -14.82 11.79 3.03
N ARG A 70 -16.03 11.24 2.87
CA ARG A 70 -16.69 10.37 3.85
C ARG A 70 -17.13 9.05 3.20
N PRO A 71 -16.18 8.21 2.76
CA PRO A 71 -16.51 6.87 2.30
C PRO A 71 -17.16 6.06 3.44
N GLY A 72 -18.17 5.26 3.10
CA GLY A 72 -18.72 4.25 4.00
C GLY A 72 -17.79 3.05 4.16
N ASN A 73 -18.37 1.88 4.44
CA ASN A 73 -17.60 0.67 4.67
C ASN A 73 -16.89 0.22 3.39
N TRP A 74 -15.58 -0.04 3.51
CA TRP A 74 -14.76 -0.56 2.43
C TRP A 74 -14.94 -2.06 2.29
N SER A 75 -15.04 -2.52 1.06
CA SER A 75 -15.09 -3.95 0.73
C SER A 75 -14.09 -4.24 -0.38
N THR A 76 -13.38 -5.37 -0.25
CA THR A 76 -12.49 -5.83 -1.31
C THR A 76 -13.30 -6.26 -2.53
N SER A 77 -12.90 -5.79 -3.71
CA SER A 77 -13.54 -6.11 -4.99
C SER A 77 -12.69 -7.11 -5.76
N VAL A 78 -13.09 -8.38 -5.73
CA VAL A 78 -12.40 -9.46 -6.47
C VAL A 78 -12.53 -9.30 -7.99
N THR A 79 -13.63 -8.71 -8.47
CA THR A 79 -13.89 -8.50 -9.90
C THR A 79 -13.01 -7.40 -10.51
N LEU A 80 -12.49 -6.48 -9.70
CA LEU A 80 -11.64 -5.38 -10.15
C LEU A 80 -10.14 -5.68 -10.05
N ARG A 81 -9.76 -6.92 -9.71
CA ARG A 81 -8.36 -7.34 -9.63
C ARG A 81 -7.59 -7.08 -10.92
N HIS A 82 -8.22 -7.29 -12.07
CA HIS A 82 -7.63 -7.11 -13.40
C HIS A 82 -7.15 -5.67 -13.69
N LEU A 83 -7.59 -4.69 -12.89
CA LEU A 83 -7.12 -3.31 -13.01
C LEU A 83 -5.71 -3.13 -12.43
N LEU A 84 -5.29 -3.96 -11.47
CA LEU A 84 -3.98 -3.85 -10.85
C LEU A 84 -2.90 -4.48 -11.73
N ARG A 85 -1.87 -3.69 -12.04
CA ARG A 85 -0.63 -4.15 -12.66
C ARG A 85 0.51 -3.91 -11.70
N VAL A 86 1.36 -4.92 -11.55
CA VAL A 86 2.58 -4.84 -10.75
C VAL A 86 3.73 -5.30 -11.63
N ASP A 87 4.72 -4.43 -11.81
CA ASP A 87 6.00 -4.78 -12.42
C ASP A 87 7.05 -4.90 -11.29
N ASP A 88 7.73 -6.04 -11.25
CA ASP A 88 8.76 -6.36 -10.27
C ASP A 88 10.07 -6.70 -11.00
N PRO A 89 11.04 -5.77 -11.07
CA PRO A 89 12.35 -5.98 -11.67
C PRO A 89 13.28 -6.85 -10.81
N GLY A 90 12.86 -7.21 -9.59
CA GLY A 90 13.60 -8.05 -8.66
C GLY A 90 14.01 -7.35 -7.36
N PRO A 91 14.89 -8.00 -6.59
CA PRO A 91 15.40 -7.48 -5.33
C PRO A 91 16.06 -6.11 -5.49
N GLN A 92 15.83 -5.24 -4.52
CA GLN A 92 16.50 -3.96 -4.41
C GLN A 92 17.95 -4.18 -3.93
N GLU A 93 18.91 -3.56 -4.61
CA GLU A 93 20.27 -3.45 -4.11
C GLU A 93 20.29 -2.61 -2.84
N MET A 94 20.34 -3.29 -1.71
CA MET A 94 20.61 -2.70 -0.41
C MET A 94 22.11 -2.95 -0.20
N GLY A 95 22.92 -1.93 0.06
CA GLY A 95 24.37 -2.08 0.29
C GLY A 95 24.76 -2.98 1.48
N VAL A 96 23.80 -3.69 2.05
CA VAL A 96 23.91 -4.75 3.06
C VAL A 96 22.99 -5.88 2.59
N GLN A 97 23.48 -7.13 2.63
CA GLN A 97 22.63 -8.28 2.32
C GLN A 97 21.44 -8.34 3.29
N PRO A 98 20.19 -8.26 2.81
CA PRO A 98 19.03 -8.42 3.67
C PRO A 98 18.99 -9.85 4.21
N VAL A 99 18.55 -10.00 5.46
CA VAL A 99 18.27 -11.33 6.02
C VAL A 99 17.25 -12.03 5.13
N LEU A 100 17.52 -13.29 4.76
CA LEU A 100 16.58 -14.13 4.04
C LEU A 100 15.26 -14.18 4.82
N LEU A 101 14.22 -13.60 4.22
CA LEU A 101 12.89 -13.69 4.79
C LEU A 101 12.34 -15.11 4.54
N PRO A 102 11.78 -15.77 5.56
CA PRO A 102 11.31 -17.15 5.46
C PRO A 102 10.24 -17.34 4.37
N ASN A 103 9.55 -16.27 3.99
CA ASN A 103 8.53 -16.25 2.94
C ASN A 103 8.97 -15.43 1.73
N ASN A 104 10.21 -15.62 1.24
CA ASN A 104 10.67 -15.04 -0.02
C ASN A 104 9.96 -15.74 -1.20
N THR A 105 8.65 -15.48 -1.36
CA THR A 105 7.86 -16.04 -2.44
C THR A 105 8.22 -15.34 -3.75
N PRO A 106 8.24 -16.06 -4.89
CA PRO A 106 8.50 -15.42 -6.18
C PRO A 106 7.44 -14.34 -6.47
N PRO A 107 7.77 -13.31 -7.26
CA PRO A 107 6.80 -12.32 -7.74
C PRO A 107 5.62 -12.98 -8.48
N GLY A 108 4.52 -12.24 -8.64
CA GLY A 108 3.35 -12.70 -9.39
C GLY A 108 2.04 -12.51 -8.62
N GLU A 109 1.05 -13.34 -8.91
CA GLU A 109 -0.24 -13.33 -8.22
C GLU A 109 -0.39 -14.52 -7.29
N ASP A 110 -1.20 -14.37 -6.25
CA ASP A 110 -1.63 -15.47 -5.40
C ASP A 110 -2.96 -15.15 -4.71
N ILE A 111 -3.50 -16.12 -3.99
CA ILE A 111 -4.72 -16.02 -3.19
C ILE A 111 -4.37 -16.13 -1.70
N PHE A 112 -4.77 -15.13 -0.92
CA PHE A 112 -4.61 -15.12 0.53
C PHE A 112 -5.94 -14.88 1.23
N VAL A 113 -6.07 -15.38 2.47
CA VAL A 113 -7.19 -15.03 3.34
C VAL A 113 -6.84 -13.73 4.07
N ILE A 114 -7.61 -12.67 3.82
CA ILE A 114 -7.44 -11.36 4.47
C ILE A 114 -8.77 -10.99 5.13
N ASN A 115 -8.76 -10.78 6.45
CA ASN A 115 -9.98 -10.50 7.23
C ASN A 115 -11.08 -11.55 6.98
N GLY A 116 -10.71 -12.82 6.95
CA GLY A 116 -11.63 -13.95 6.75
C GLY A 116 -12.17 -14.11 5.33
N ARG A 117 -11.59 -13.43 4.32
CA ARG A 117 -12.02 -13.53 2.91
C ARG A 117 -10.87 -13.91 2.01
N GLY A 118 -11.11 -14.83 1.07
CA GLY A 118 -10.18 -15.13 -0.01
C GLY A 118 -10.02 -13.94 -0.96
N VAL A 119 -8.81 -13.43 -1.10
CA VAL A 119 -8.45 -12.30 -1.94
C VAL A 119 -7.34 -12.72 -2.88
N ARG A 120 -7.61 -12.65 -4.18
CA ARG A 120 -6.60 -12.79 -5.23
C ARG A 120 -5.97 -11.42 -5.53
N GLY A 121 -4.65 -11.33 -5.49
CA GLY A 121 -3.91 -10.06 -5.58
C GLY A 121 -2.52 -10.23 -6.19
N PRO A 122 -1.84 -9.16 -6.65
CA PRO A 122 -0.42 -9.23 -6.93
C PRO A 122 0.34 -9.21 -5.62
N LYS A 123 1.33 -10.10 -5.53
CA LYS A 123 2.31 -10.13 -4.46
C LYS A 123 3.18 -8.88 -4.54
N LEU A 124 3.46 -8.30 -3.38
CA LEU A 124 4.42 -7.22 -3.16
C LEU A 124 5.48 -7.77 -2.20
N PRO A 125 6.50 -8.49 -2.73
CA PRO A 125 7.57 -9.03 -1.89
C PRO A 125 8.34 -7.90 -1.20
N TRP A 126 8.68 -8.08 0.06
CA TRP A 126 9.58 -7.16 0.74
C TRP A 126 10.99 -7.31 0.19
N HIS A 127 11.81 -6.27 0.34
CA HIS A 127 13.13 -6.12 -0.29
C HIS A 127 13.14 -6.00 -1.80
N HIS A 128 12.00 -6.01 -2.48
CA HIS A 128 11.90 -5.73 -3.90
C HIS A 128 11.57 -4.25 -4.15
N ARG A 129 11.91 -3.76 -5.33
CA ARG A 129 11.44 -2.46 -5.82
C ARG A 129 10.27 -2.68 -6.76
N VAL A 130 9.04 -2.50 -6.29
CA VAL A 130 7.85 -2.90 -7.03
C VAL A 130 7.10 -1.67 -7.54
N THR A 131 6.76 -1.64 -8.84
CA THR A 131 5.96 -0.56 -9.42
C THR A 131 4.52 -1.01 -9.61
N LEU A 132 3.58 -0.33 -8.96
CA LEU A 132 2.15 -0.55 -9.07
C LEU A 132 1.51 0.51 -9.97
N ARG A 133 0.72 0.04 -10.95
CA ARG A 133 -0.15 0.87 -11.80
C ARG A 133 -1.58 0.33 -11.76
N VAL A 134 -2.54 1.18 -12.11
CA VAL A 134 -3.95 0.81 -12.22
C VAL A 134 -4.45 1.14 -13.61
N ARG A 135 -5.04 0.17 -14.31
CA ARG A 135 -5.64 0.36 -15.64
C ARG A 135 -7.08 0.84 -15.55
N ALA A 136 -7.51 1.61 -16.55
CA ALA A 136 -8.88 2.08 -16.64
C ALA A 136 -9.83 0.91 -16.98
N PRO A 137 -10.99 0.80 -16.30
CA PRO A 137 -12.00 -0.17 -16.66
C PRO A 137 -12.57 0.17 -18.04
N GLY A 138 -12.57 -0.79 -18.97
CA GLY A 138 -13.24 -0.68 -20.27
C GLY A 138 -12.47 0.03 -21.40
N ARG A 139 -11.25 0.53 -21.15
CA ARG A 139 -10.37 1.06 -22.20
C ARG A 139 -9.04 0.33 -22.19
N ARG A 140 -8.72 -0.38 -23.27
CA ARG A 140 -7.42 -1.06 -23.41
C ARG A 140 -6.31 -0.01 -23.44
N GLY A 141 -5.54 0.08 -22.35
CA GLY A 141 -4.23 0.73 -22.35
C GLY A 141 -4.13 2.10 -21.68
N GLU A 142 -5.21 2.68 -21.14
CA GLU A 142 -5.13 3.92 -20.37
C GLU A 142 -4.93 3.60 -18.88
N ASP A 143 -3.85 4.12 -18.29
CA ASP A 143 -3.65 4.07 -16.84
C ASP A 143 -4.54 5.12 -16.15
N VAL A 144 -5.05 4.77 -14.96
CA VAL A 144 -5.86 5.64 -14.11
C VAL A 144 -4.93 6.53 -13.31
N GLN A 145 -5.18 7.84 -13.34
CA GLN A 145 -4.52 8.76 -12.43
C GLN A 145 -4.83 8.39 -10.98
N LEU A 146 -3.79 8.19 -10.20
CA LEU A 146 -3.85 7.84 -8.79
C LEU A 146 -3.80 9.10 -7.94
N HIS A 147 -4.44 9.01 -6.77
CA HIS A 147 -4.53 10.10 -5.82
C HIS A 147 -4.08 9.63 -4.45
N TYR A 148 -3.00 10.21 -3.92
CA TYR A 148 -2.65 10.04 -2.51
C TYR A 148 -3.43 11.04 -1.67
N HIS A 149 -4.03 10.60 -0.58
CA HIS A 149 -4.57 11.49 0.44
C HIS A 149 -3.99 11.18 1.80
N LYS A 150 -3.50 12.21 2.49
CA LYS A 150 -2.89 12.03 3.81
C LYS A 150 -3.89 11.48 4.83
N HIS A 151 -3.47 10.44 5.52
CA HIS A 151 -4.21 9.81 6.59
C HIS A 151 -3.75 10.29 7.96
N ALA A 152 -4.62 10.13 8.96
CA ALA A 152 -4.24 10.29 10.35
C ALA A 152 -3.16 9.27 10.74
N PRO A 153 -2.31 9.57 11.73
CA PRO A 153 -1.41 8.56 12.30
C PRO A 153 -2.20 7.33 12.76
N ARG A 154 -1.65 6.16 12.49
CA ARG A 154 -2.25 4.90 12.94
C ARG A 154 -2.24 4.83 14.46
N LYS A 155 -3.38 4.43 15.04
CA LYS A 155 -3.52 4.09 16.46
C LYS A 155 -3.83 2.60 16.57
N GLY A 156 -2.90 1.81 17.10
CA GLY A 156 -3.05 0.37 17.32
C GLY A 156 -2.75 -0.52 16.11
N HIS A 157 -3.00 -1.83 16.30
CA HIS A 157 -2.61 -2.92 15.38
C HIS A 157 -3.79 -3.52 14.60
N GLY A 158 -4.98 -2.91 14.68
CA GLY A 158 -6.18 -3.42 14.01
C GLY A 158 -6.09 -3.41 12.47
N PRO A 159 -6.96 -4.19 11.80
CA PRO A 159 -6.88 -4.41 10.35
C PRO A 159 -7.22 -3.17 9.54
N GLU A 160 -8.10 -2.30 10.05
CA GLU A 160 -8.56 -1.11 9.33
C GLU A 160 -7.44 -0.09 9.12
N PRO A 161 -7.36 0.58 7.95
CA PRO A 161 -6.47 1.71 7.76
C PRO A 161 -6.90 2.89 8.65
N PRO A 162 -5.97 3.81 8.98
CA PRO A 162 -6.34 5.04 9.69
C PRO A 162 -7.38 5.83 8.90
N LYS A 163 -8.03 6.80 9.54
CA LYS A 163 -8.99 7.67 8.85
C LYS A 163 -8.25 8.67 7.96
N ILE A 164 -8.79 8.94 6.77
CA ILE A 164 -8.34 10.03 5.92
C ILE A 164 -8.49 11.37 6.64
N LEU A 165 -7.50 12.26 6.50
CA LEU A 165 -7.63 13.61 7.05
C LEU A 165 -8.62 14.44 6.22
N PRO A 166 -9.40 15.34 6.85
CA PRO A 166 -10.20 16.32 6.11
C PRO A 166 -9.33 17.17 5.17
N LYS A 167 -9.88 17.62 4.03
CA LYS A 167 -9.16 18.42 3.01
C LYS A 167 -8.31 19.53 3.63
N VAL A 168 -8.89 20.31 4.54
CA VAL A 168 -8.24 21.45 5.22
C VAL A 168 -7.00 21.10 6.06
N LYS A 169 -6.79 19.83 6.40
CA LYS A 169 -5.61 19.32 7.15
C LYS A 169 -4.78 18.32 6.34
N GLY A 170 -5.20 18.02 5.11
CA GLY A 170 -4.65 16.95 4.30
C GLY A 170 -3.54 17.40 3.35
N ARG A 171 -2.85 16.41 2.78
CA ARG A 171 -2.02 16.57 1.56
C ARG A 171 -2.61 15.70 0.47
N HIS A 172 -2.58 16.21 -0.77
CA HIS A 172 -3.06 15.50 -1.94
C HIS A 172 -2.02 15.53 -3.04
N TYR A 173 -1.64 14.34 -3.50
CA TYR A 173 -0.74 14.18 -4.63
C TYR A 173 -1.44 13.39 -5.73
N ILE A 174 -1.15 13.75 -6.98
CA ILE A 174 -1.60 13.04 -8.17
C ILE A 174 -0.40 12.53 -8.97
N PHE A 175 -0.49 11.28 -9.43
CA PHE A 175 0.57 10.53 -10.09
C PHE A 175 -0.01 9.34 -10.85
N ASP A 176 0.76 8.74 -11.74
CA ASP A 176 0.29 7.62 -12.58
C ASP A 176 0.71 6.25 -12.02
N GLU A 177 1.78 6.20 -11.22
CA GLU A 177 2.33 4.98 -10.64
C GLU A 177 2.81 5.17 -9.20
N VAL A 178 2.78 4.09 -8.42
CA VAL A 178 3.36 4.03 -7.07
C VAL A 178 4.52 3.07 -7.09
N ILE A 179 5.69 3.53 -6.65
CA ILE A 179 6.84 2.67 -6.43
C ILE A 179 6.87 2.31 -4.94
N TYR A 180 6.68 1.04 -4.64
CA TYR A 180 6.95 0.48 -3.34
C TYR A 180 8.43 0.11 -3.26
N SER A 181 9.08 0.61 -2.22
CA SER A 181 10.45 0.24 -1.88
C SER A 181 10.48 -0.01 -0.40
N THR A 182 11.36 -0.90 0.02
CA THR A 182 11.28 -1.44 1.36
C THR A 182 12.20 -0.63 2.28
N GLN A 183 11.64 0.30 3.05
CA GLN A 183 12.32 0.84 4.22
C GLN A 183 12.16 -0.14 5.37
N ILE A 184 12.88 -1.26 5.39
CA ILE A 184 12.91 -2.03 6.63
C ILE A 184 13.96 -1.41 7.56
N GLN A 185 13.52 -0.95 8.72
CA GLN A 185 14.36 -0.85 9.91
C GLN A 185 14.75 -2.27 10.40
N ASN A 186 15.26 -3.15 9.52
CA ASN A 186 15.69 -4.50 9.89
C ASN A 186 17.14 -4.45 10.38
N CYS A 187 17.39 -3.67 11.43
CA CYS A 187 18.59 -3.85 12.24
C CYS A 187 18.25 -4.84 13.36
N ARG A 188 18.08 -6.12 13.02
CA ARG A 188 18.07 -7.17 14.04
C ARG A 188 19.52 -7.61 14.25
N ARG A 189 20.17 -7.11 15.30
CA ARG A 189 21.44 -7.65 15.80
C ARG A 189 21.13 -8.85 16.69
N ALA A 190 21.54 -10.05 16.27
CA ALA A 190 21.90 -11.08 17.23
C ALA A 190 23.25 -10.68 17.84
N LYS A 191 23.32 -10.58 19.17
CA LYS A 191 24.60 -10.53 19.89
C LYS A 191 24.95 -11.97 20.27
N PRO A 192 26.24 -12.34 20.36
CA PRO A 192 26.61 -13.53 21.13
C PRO A 192 26.07 -13.37 22.56
N ASP A 193 25.74 -14.47 23.24
CA ASP A 193 25.54 -14.44 24.69
C ASP A 193 26.78 -13.78 25.32
N ASP A 194 26.58 -12.83 26.24
CA ASP A 194 27.69 -12.35 27.05
C ASP A 194 28.35 -13.58 27.67
N PRO A 195 29.69 -13.76 27.54
CA PRO A 195 30.34 -14.87 28.21
C PRO A 195 29.97 -14.77 29.69
N GLN A 196 29.38 -15.84 30.23
CA GLN A 196 29.16 -15.94 31.67
C GLN A 196 30.47 -15.57 32.34
N GLN A 197 30.47 -14.46 33.09
CA GLN A 197 31.59 -14.13 33.95
C GLN A 197 31.75 -15.29 34.92
N GLN A 198 32.72 -16.15 34.64
CA GLN A 198 33.18 -17.17 35.58
C GLN A 198 33.85 -16.40 36.72
N ASN A 199 33.21 -16.41 37.87
CA ASN A 199 33.88 -16.18 39.15
C ASN A 199 34.61 -17.46 39.56
#